data_AF-A0AAP0NA88-F1
#
_entry.id   AF-A0AAP0NA88-F1
#
_cell.length_a   1.000
_cell.length_b   1.000
_cell.length_c   1.000
_cell.angle_alpha   90.00
_cell.angle_beta   90.00
_cell.angle_gamma   90.00
#
_symmetry.space_group_name_H-M   'P 1'
#
loop_
_entity.id
_entity.type
_entity.pdbx_description
1 polymer ?
#
loop_
_entity_poly.entity_id
_entity_poly.type
_entity_poly.pdbx_seq_one_letter_code
_entity_poly.pdbx_strand_id
1 'polypeptide(L)'
;MAGWPCLIQLRQSLYTLDDCLNGGDFKATAAVKSLKRIFPAVEAEGVVMAIPMPGHPVPSQEEESVLDDCRRLHDLIDSHDAVFLLTDTRESRWLPTLLCANANKITITAALGFDSFLVMRHGAGPLSPTHDFRAEAATALSADLSSFSLTDRDRKQRLGCYFCNDVVAPIDSTANRTLDQQCTVTRPGLAPIASALAVELLVGILHHPHGIFAEGEVANSSGSGSSEQPLGILPHQIRGSLFQFSQMTLVGQSSNSCTACCSTVVSEYQKRGMDFILQAINHPTYLEDLTGLTELMKSASSFKLEWDDETDVDDEDCVEI
;
A
#
# COMPACT_ATOMS: atom_id res chain seq x y z
N MET A 1 -13.11 -22.85 -13.19
CA MET A 1 -13.04 -22.28 -14.56
C MET A 1 -13.77 -20.94 -14.56
N ALA A 2 -13.09 -19.85 -14.22
CA ALA A 2 -13.63 -18.51 -14.41
C ALA A 2 -13.32 -18.11 -15.86
N GLY A 3 -14.31 -18.21 -16.75
CA GLY A 3 -14.17 -17.82 -18.15
C GLY A 3 -13.75 -16.36 -18.29
N TRP A 4 -12.79 -16.09 -19.16
CA TRP A 4 -12.32 -14.74 -19.47
C TRP A 4 -13.49 -13.86 -19.95
N PRO A 5 -13.82 -12.74 -19.28
CA PRO A 5 -14.75 -11.78 -19.86
C PRO A 5 -14.11 -11.15 -21.11
N CYS A 6 -14.82 -11.24 -22.23
CA CYS A 6 -14.41 -10.82 -23.58
C CYS A 6 -13.93 -9.35 -23.70
N LEU A 7 -14.14 -8.52 -22.67
CA LEU A 7 -13.77 -7.10 -22.61
C LEU A 7 -12.34 -6.81 -22.10
N ILE A 8 -11.62 -7.83 -21.62
CA ILE A 8 -10.29 -7.66 -21.01
C ILE A 8 -9.26 -7.06 -21.99
N GLN A 9 -9.27 -7.51 -23.25
CA GLN A 9 -8.26 -7.16 -24.26
C GLN A 9 -8.25 -5.67 -24.62
N LEU A 10 -9.39 -4.99 -24.48
CA LEU A 10 -9.52 -3.55 -24.78
C LEU A 10 -8.81 -2.67 -23.74
N ARG A 11 -8.48 -3.21 -22.57
CA ARG A 11 -7.93 -2.48 -21.43
C ARG A 11 -6.59 -3.02 -20.96
N GLN A 12 -6.29 -4.28 -21.24
CA GLN A 12 -5.07 -4.96 -20.83
C GLN A 12 -4.19 -5.23 -22.05
N SER A 13 -3.19 -4.36 -22.26
CA SER A 13 -2.42 -4.24 -23.51
C SER A 13 -1.52 -5.42 -23.86
N LEU A 14 -1.34 -6.39 -22.97
CA LEU A 14 -0.54 -7.58 -23.23
C LEU A 14 -1.33 -8.74 -23.83
N TYR A 15 -2.67 -8.67 -23.87
CA TYR A 15 -3.51 -9.80 -24.29
C TYR A 15 -4.22 -9.52 -25.61
N THR A 16 -4.46 -10.60 -26.34
CA THR A 16 -5.12 -10.61 -27.64
C THR A 16 -6.35 -11.52 -27.61
N LEU A 17 -7.13 -11.53 -28.69
CA LEU A 17 -8.29 -12.42 -28.82
C LEU A 17 -7.91 -13.89 -28.69
N ASP A 18 -6.77 -14.26 -29.27
CA ASP A 18 -6.28 -15.64 -29.31
C ASP A 18 -6.03 -16.21 -27.91
N ASP A 19 -5.62 -15.36 -26.96
CA ASP A 19 -5.39 -15.76 -25.56
C ASP A 19 -6.69 -16.14 -24.82
N CYS A 20 -7.85 -15.80 -25.37
CA CYS A 20 -9.17 -16.13 -24.80
C CYS A 20 -9.86 -17.32 -25.46
N LEU A 21 -9.31 -17.84 -26.56
CA LEU A 21 -9.89 -18.99 -27.27
C LEU A 21 -9.68 -20.28 -26.46
N ASN A 22 -10.48 -21.32 -26.75
CA ASN A 22 -10.32 -22.67 -26.18
C ASN A 22 -10.31 -22.76 -24.64
N GLY A 23 -11.08 -21.90 -23.97
CA GLY A 23 -11.15 -21.86 -22.49
C GLY A 23 -10.25 -20.80 -21.85
N GLY A 24 -9.40 -20.15 -22.66
CA GLY A 24 -8.52 -19.05 -22.25
C GLY A 24 -7.25 -19.51 -21.54
N ASP A 25 -6.14 -18.86 -21.86
CA ASP A 25 -4.86 -19.10 -21.19
C ASP A 25 -4.89 -18.57 -19.74
N PHE A 26 -3.86 -18.84 -18.94
CA PHE A 26 -3.68 -18.08 -17.70
C PHE A 26 -3.05 -16.72 -18.02
N LYS A 27 -3.57 -15.64 -17.39
CA LYS A 27 -3.06 -14.27 -17.59
C LYS A 27 -1.55 -14.15 -17.40
N ALA A 28 -1.00 -14.72 -16.32
CA ALA A 28 0.44 -14.69 -16.06
C ALA A 28 1.24 -15.31 -17.22
N THR A 29 0.81 -16.47 -17.72
CA THR A 29 1.47 -17.17 -18.83
C THR A 29 1.33 -16.42 -20.16
N ALA A 30 0.15 -15.88 -20.47
CA ALA A 30 -0.09 -15.10 -21.67
C ALA A 30 0.72 -13.80 -21.68
N ALA A 31 0.87 -13.14 -20.53
CA ALA A 31 1.69 -11.94 -20.39
C ALA A 31 3.16 -12.22 -20.73
N VAL A 32 3.73 -13.33 -20.24
CA VAL A 32 5.10 -13.75 -20.58
C VAL A 32 5.27 -13.98 -22.08
N LYS A 33 4.32 -14.68 -22.72
CA LYS A 33 4.36 -14.89 -24.18
C LYS A 33 4.38 -13.56 -24.93
N SER A 34 3.55 -12.60 -24.51
CA SER A 34 3.45 -11.28 -25.12
C SER A 34 4.74 -10.45 -24.92
N LEU A 35 5.32 -10.45 -23.72
CA LEU A 35 6.58 -9.78 -23.43
C LEU A 35 7.74 -10.34 -24.27
N LYS A 36 7.86 -11.68 -24.36
CA LYS A 36 8.89 -12.34 -25.18
C LYS A 36 8.69 -12.09 -26.67
N ARG A 37 7.45 -11.89 -27.13
CA ARG A 37 7.15 -11.48 -28.50
C ARG A 37 7.60 -10.04 -28.78
N ILE A 38 7.46 -9.14 -27.81
CA ILE A 38 7.90 -7.73 -27.93
C ILE A 38 9.43 -7.64 -27.90
N PHE A 39 10.05 -8.29 -26.91
CA PHE A 39 11.51 -8.30 -26.75
C PHE A 39 11.99 -9.70 -26.32
N PRO A 40 12.50 -10.53 -27.23
CA PRO A 40 12.84 -11.93 -26.94
C PRO A 40 13.90 -12.15 -25.86
N ALA A 41 14.75 -11.15 -25.59
CA ALA A 41 15.77 -11.24 -24.56
C ALA A 41 15.26 -10.87 -23.15
N VAL A 42 13.97 -10.52 -22.99
CA VAL A 42 13.39 -10.30 -21.67
C VAL A 42 13.35 -11.60 -20.86
N GLU A 43 13.90 -11.57 -19.66
CA GLU A 43 13.76 -12.65 -18.68
C GLU A 43 12.42 -12.46 -17.95
N ALA A 44 11.38 -13.14 -18.46
CA ALA A 44 10.03 -13.08 -17.90
C ALA A 44 9.55 -14.48 -17.48
N GLU A 45 9.07 -14.57 -16.24
CA GLU A 45 8.42 -15.73 -15.64
C GLU A 45 6.97 -15.38 -15.25
N GLY A 46 6.07 -16.35 -15.40
CA GLY A 46 4.64 -16.18 -15.12
C GLY A 46 4.21 -17.19 -14.08
N VAL A 47 3.87 -16.70 -12.88
CA VAL A 47 3.41 -17.53 -11.78
C VAL A 47 1.89 -17.41 -11.64
N VAL A 48 1.20 -18.55 -11.76
CA VAL A 48 -0.23 -18.64 -11.45
C VAL A 48 -0.36 -19.02 -9.98
N MET A 49 -0.87 -18.08 -9.18
CA MET A 49 -1.11 -18.26 -7.75
C MET A 49 -2.22 -17.34 -7.26
N ALA A 50 -2.82 -17.66 -6.12
CA ALA A 50 -3.72 -16.76 -5.40
C ALA A 50 -2.95 -15.94 -4.36
N ILE A 51 -3.45 -14.75 -4.04
CA ILE A 51 -2.99 -13.97 -2.89
C ILE A 51 -4.10 -14.02 -1.84
N PRO A 52 -3.86 -14.67 -0.68
CA PRO A 52 -4.86 -14.76 0.37
C PRO A 52 -5.23 -13.38 0.93
N MET A 53 -6.52 -13.15 1.15
CA MET A 53 -7.07 -11.87 1.57
C MET A 53 -7.55 -11.92 3.02
N PRO A 54 -7.18 -10.96 3.87
CA PRO A 54 -7.79 -10.79 5.19
C PRO A 54 -9.32 -10.72 5.13
N GLY A 55 -9.97 -11.29 6.15
CA GLY A 55 -11.42 -11.29 6.27
C GLY A 55 -12.15 -12.33 5.41
N HIS A 56 -11.41 -13.20 4.72
CA HIS A 56 -11.95 -14.34 3.97
C HIS A 56 -11.48 -15.64 4.63
N PRO A 57 -12.25 -16.18 5.60
CA PRO A 57 -11.83 -17.36 6.36
C PRO A 57 -11.59 -18.57 5.47
N VAL A 58 -10.48 -19.25 5.72
CA VAL A 58 -10.05 -20.44 4.99
C VAL A 58 -10.60 -21.68 5.71
N PRO A 59 -11.29 -22.60 5.01
CA PRO A 59 -11.68 -23.89 5.59
C PRO A 59 -10.45 -24.68 6.02
N SER A 60 -10.52 -25.42 7.13
CA SER A 60 -9.36 -26.15 7.67
C SER A 60 -8.73 -27.17 6.71
N GLN A 61 -9.45 -27.62 5.69
CA GLN A 61 -8.93 -28.53 4.65
C GLN A 61 -8.02 -27.81 3.63
N GLU A 62 -8.15 -26.49 3.50
CA GLU A 62 -7.43 -25.67 2.51
C GLU A 62 -6.31 -24.84 3.14
N GLU A 63 -6.19 -24.82 4.48
CA GLU A 63 -5.19 -24.02 5.20
C GLU A 63 -3.76 -24.26 4.72
N GLU A 64 -3.34 -25.52 4.55
CA GLU A 64 -1.97 -25.80 4.11
C GLU A 64 -1.71 -25.32 2.68
N SER A 65 -2.69 -25.44 1.79
CA SER A 65 -2.57 -24.92 0.41
C SER A 65 -2.45 -23.39 0.40
N VAL A 66 -3.21 -22.71 1.25
CA VAL A 66 -3.12 -21.26 1.42
C VAL A 66 -1.77 -20.84 2.00
N LEU A 67 -1.26 -21.60 2.96
CA LEU A 67 0.07 -21.36 3.53
C LEU A 67 1.18 -21.59 2.51
N ASP A 68 1.05 -22.57 1.62
CA ASP A 68 1.97 -22.77 0.50
C ASP A 68 1.98 -21.59 -0.47
N ASP A 69 0.81 -21.04 -0.81
CA ASP A 69 0.70 -19.81 -1.60
C ASP A 69 1.35 -18.61 -0.88
N CYS A 70 1.17 -18.49 0.45
CA CYS A 70 1.83 -17.46 1.26
C CYS A 70 3.37 -17.59 1.25
N ARG A 71 3.89 -18.81 1.42
CA ARG A 71 5.34 -19.10 1.37
C ARG A 71 5.90 -18.78 -0.01
N ARG A 72 5.19 -19.19 -1.07
CA ARG A 72 5.57 -18.89 -2.44
C ARG A 72 5.62 -17.39 -2.73
N LEU A 73 4.64 -16.63 -2.24
CA LEU A 73 4.64 -15.16 -2.35
C LEU A 73 5.83 -14.55 -1.63
N HIS A 74 6.13 -15.03 -0.41
CA HIS A 74 7.29 -14.61 0.36
C HIS A 74 8.59 -14.82 -0.42
N ASP A 75 8.81 -16.01 -0.97
CA ASP A 75 10.03 -16.34 -1.71
C ASP A 75 10.16 -15.51 -3.01
N LEU A 76 9.04 -15.24 -3.69
CA LEU A 76 9.01 -14.33 -4.84
C LEU A 76 9.39 -12.90 -4.44
N ILE A 77 8.84 -12.37 -3.35
CA ILE A 77 9.19 -11.03 -2.88
C ILE A 77 10.67 -10.97 -2.48
N ASP A 78 11.18 -12.00 -1.80
CA ASP A 78 12.55 -12.00 -1.31
C ASP A 78 13.58 -12.10 -2.46
N SER A 79 13.23 -12.80 -3.53
CA SER A 79 14.06 -12.94 -4.75
C SER A 79 14.04 -11.72 -5.69
N HIS A 80 13.13 -10.76 -5.50
CA HIS A 80 13.02 -9.57 -6.36
C HIS A 80 13.45 -8.29 -5.63
N ASP A 81 13.95 -7.29 -6.37
CA ASP A 81 14.43 -6.02 -5.77
C ASP A 81 13.31 -4.99 -5.55
N ALA A 82 12.31 -5.00 -6.43
CA ALA A 82 11.18 -4.08 -6.40
C ALA A 82 9.86 -4.82 -6.66
N VAL A 83 8.80 -4.40 -5.96
CA VAL A 83 7.48 -5.02 -6.00
C VAL A 83 6.41 -3.99 -6.35
N PHE A 84 5.67 -4.25 -7.43
CA PHE A 84 4.52 -3.44 -7.84
C PHE A 84 3.22 -4.11 -7.37
N LEU A 85 2.49 -3.43 -6.48
CA LEU A 85 1.18 -3.87 -6.00
C LEU A 85 0.09 -3.33 -6.92
N LEU A 86 -0.26 -4.14 -7.93
CA LEU A 86 -1.23 -3.84 -8.99
C LEU A 86 -2.50 -4.71 -8.89
N THR A 87 -2.78 -5.24 -7.70
CA THR A 87 -3.98 -6.04 -7.46
C THR A 87 -5.24 -5.18 -7.49
N ASP A 88 -6.37 -5.83 -7.70
CA ASP A 88 -7.68 -5.19 -7.85
C ASP A 88 -8.24 -4.70 -6.53
N THR A 89 -8.13 -5.49 -5.46
CA THR A 89 -8.73 -5.16 -4.17
C THR A 89 -7.75 -4.59 -3.17
N ARG A 90 -8.28 -3.93 -2.13
CA ARG A 90 -7.49 -3.48 -0.99
C ARG A 90 -6.93 -4.66 -0.19
N GLU A 91 -7.73 -5.70 0.03
CA GLU A 91 -7.39 -6.81 0.93
C GLU A 91 -6.21 -7.61 0.37
N SER A 92 -6.18 -7.82 -0.95
CA SER A 92 -5.10 -8.51 -1.65
C SER A 92 -3.75 -7.77 -1.57
N ARG A 93 -3.73 -6.47 -1.26
CA ARG A 93 -2.48 -5.70 -1.06
C ARG A 93 -1.88 -5.87 0.33
N TRP A 94 -2.64 -6.38 1.30
CA TRP A 94 -2.18 -6.44 2.69
C TRP A 94 -0.97 -7.35 2.87
N LEU A 95 -1.07 -8.61 2.46
CA LEU A 95 -0.01 -9.59 2.64
C LEU A 95 1.29 -9.17 1.92
N PRO A 96 1.27 -8.80 0.62
CA PRO A 96 2.46 -8.27 -0.04
C PRO A 96 3.06 -7.04 0.68
N THR A 97 2.22 -6.13 1.21
CA THR A 97 2.71 -4.94 1.93
C THR A 97 3.44 -5.33 3.21
N LEU A 98 2.90 -6.27 3.99
CA LEU A 98 3.56 -6.80 5.19
C LEU A 98 4.92 -7.43 4.85
N LEU A 99 4.94 -8.31 3.85
CA LEU A 99 6.15 -9.04 3.46
C LEU A 99 7.23 -8.08 2.95
N CYS A 100 6.86 -7.09 2.14
CA CYS A 100 7.80 -6.08 1.66
C CYS A 100 8.31 -5.16 2.78
N ALA A 101 7.45 -4.80 3.73
CA ALA A 101 7.87 -4.03 4.91
C ALA A 101 8.83 -4.84 5.78
N ASN A 102 8.62 -6.15 5.93
CA ASN A 102 9.55 -7.02 6.66
C ASN A 102 10.91 -7.14 5.95
N ALA A 103 10.91 -7.34 4.63
CA ALA A 103 12.12 -7.55 3.82
C ALA A 103 12.79 -6.24 3.34
N ASN A 104 12.25 -5.07 3.71
CA ASN A 104 12.70 -3.75 3.24
C ASN A 104 12.80 -3.62 1.71
N LYS A 105 11.80 -4.15 0.98
CA LYS A 105 11.75 -4.11 -0.49
C LYS A 105 11.17 -2.81 -1.00
N ILE A 106 11.69 -2.30 -2.12
CA ILE A 106 11.10 -1.14 -2.80
C ILE A 106 9.69 -1.54 -3.26
N THR A 107 8.67 -0.89 -2.71
CA THR A 107 7.28 -1.25 -2.98
C THR A 107 6.52 -0.07 -3.53
N ILE A 108 5.83 -0.27 -4.64
CA ILE A 108 5.00 0.76 -5.29
C ILE A 108 3.59 0.22 -5.45
N THR A 109 2.60 0.96 -4.96
CA THR A 109 1.19 0.66 -5.19
C THR A 109 0.63 1.59 -6.25
N ALA A 110 -0.10 1.02 -7.20
CA ALA A 110 -0.99 1.78 -8.08
C ALA A 110 -2.42 1.26 -7.88
N ALA A 111 -3.34 2.17 -7.56
CA ALA A 111 -4.75 1.89 -7.34
C ALA A 111 -5.61 2.82 -8.21
N LEU A 112 -6.71 2.29 -8.74
CA LEU A 112 -7.56 2.99 -9.70
C LEU A 112 -9.00 3.06 -9.19
N GLY A 113 -9.52 4.27 -9.05
CA GLY A 113 -10.94 4.55 -8.94
C GLY A 113 -11.59 4.73 -10.31
N PHE A 114 -12.85 5.17 -10.32
CA PHE A 114 -13.61 5.41 -11.56
C PHE A 114 -12.94 6.46 -12.47
N ASP A 115 -12.64 7.63 -11.91
CA ASP A 115 -12.06 8.81 -12.61
C ASP A 115 -10.79 9.34 -11.93
N SER A 116 -10.28 8.63 -10.92
CA SER A 116 -9.12 9.01 -10.11
C SER A 116 -8.15 7.84 -9.94
N PHE A 117 -6.91 8.15 -9.57
CA PHE A 117 -5.88 7.15 -9.30
C PHE A 117 -5.01 7.57 -8.11
N LEU A 118 -4.37 6.58 -7.49
CA LEU A 118 -3.27 6.75 -6.54
C LEU A 118 -2.06 5.96 -7.05
N VAL A 119 -0.90 6.60 -7.08
CA VAL A 119 0.40 5.94 -7.20
C VAL A 119 1.23 6.34 -6.00
N MET A 120 1.80 5.39 -5.27
CA MET A 120 2.64 5.69 -4.12
C MET A 120 3.76 4.69 -3.92
N ARG A 121 4.88 5.17 -3.39
CA ARG A 121 5.95 4.30 -2.86
C ARG A 121 5.75 4.10 -1.37
N HIS A 122 6.03 2.91 -0.88
CA HIS A 122 5.95 2.64 0.56
C HIS A 122 7.25 3.08 1.22
N GLY A 123 7.18 3.53 2.48
CA GLY A 123 8.39 3.75 3.26
C GLY A 123 9.09 2.45 3.64
N ALA A 124 10.38 2.57 3.99
CA ALA A 124 11.15 1.46 4.55
C ALA A 124 10.44 0.84 5.77
N GLY A 125 10.61 -0.47 5.94
CA GLY A 125 10.15 -1.22 7.10
C GLY A 125 10.75 -0.73 8.42
N PRO A 126 10.16 -1.12 9.56
CA PRO A 126 10.75 -0.82 10.85
C PRO A 126 12.07 -1.58 10.97
N LEU A 127 13.17 -0.86 11.20
CA LEU A 127 14.47 -1.50 11.43
C LEU A 127 14.39 -2.35 12.70
N SER A 128 14.80 -3.62 12.60
CA SER A 128 14.95 -4.46 13.78
C SER A 128 16.05 -3.87 14.69
N PRO A 129 15.85 -3.79 16.01
CA PRO A 129 16.84 -3.26 16.94
C PRO A 129 18.15 -4.09 17.03
N THR A 130 18.30 -5.14 16.22
CA THR A 130 19.46 -6.05 16.25
C THR A 130 20.50 -5.82 15.14
N HIS A 131 20.33 -4.82 14.28
CA HIS A 131 21.30 -4.47 13.23
C HIS A 131 21.79 -3.01 13.34
N ASP A 132 22.20 -2.60 14.54
CA ASP A 132 23.11 -1.45 14.71
C ASP A 132 24.52 -1.87 14.26
N PHE A 133 24.77 -1.86 12.95
CA PHE A 133 26.14 -1.90 12.44
C PHE A 133 26.67 -0.49 12.27
N ARG A 134 27.53 -0.11 13.22
CA ARG A 134 28.80 0.59 13.00
C ARG A 134 28.75 1.76 12.00
N ALA A 135 28.20 2.88 12.45
CA ALA A 135 28.75 4.17 12.06
C ALA A 135 29.99 4.43 12.94
N GLU A 136 31.13 3.82 12.58
CA GLU A 136 32.41 4.13 13.20
C GLU A 136 32.86 5.55 12.77
N ALA A 137 33.04 6.40 13.79
CA ALA A 137 34.10 7.39 13.93
C ALA A 137 34.18 8.58 12.95
N ALA A 138 33.47 9.67 13.30
CA ALA A 138 33.98 11.05 13.44
C ALA A 138 32.77 11.89 13.88
N THR A 139 32.69 12.48 15.07
CA THR A 139 33.67 13.27 15.82
C THR A 139 33.22 13.36 17.27
N ALA A 140 34.15 13.07 18.18
CA ALA A 140 33.96 13.23 19.62
C ALA A 140 33.92 14.71 20.04
N LEU A 141 33.28 14.94 21.19
CA LEU A 141 33.36 16.08 22.12
C LEU A 141 32.22 17.11 22.09
N SER A 142 31.14 16.80 22.81
CA SER A 142 30.70 17.65 23.92
C SER A 142 29.88 16.83 24.92
N ALA A 143 30.51 16.41 26.01
CA ALA A 143 29.81 16.01 27.23
C ALA A 143 29.30 17.28 27.92
N ASP A 144 28.01 17.37 28.23
CA ASP A 144 27.55 17.43 29.62
C ASP A 144 26.01 17.47 29.76
N LEU A 145 25.56 16.85 30.85
CA LEU A 145 24.22 16.57 31.33
C LEU A 145 23.16 17.70 31.16
N SER A 146 22.00 17.36 30.59
CA SER A 146 20.71 17.57 31.26
C SER A 146 19.63 16.61 30.75
N SER A 147 19.28 15.66 31.61
CA SER A 147 18.16 14.75 31.44
C SER A 147 16.84 15.49 31.67
N PHE A 148 16.08 15.76 30.61
CA PHE A 148 14.61 15.87 30.65
C PHE A 148 14.04 15.58 29.24
N SER A 149 13.44 14.40 29.07
CA SER A 149 12.42 14.04 28.06
C SER A 149 12.66 14.40 26.57
N LEU A 150 13.67 13.81 25.92
CA LEU A 150 13.85 13.88 24.45
C LEU A 150 14.18 12.52 23.80
N THR A 151 13.68 11.41 24.34
CA THR A 151 13.70 10.15 23.57
C THR A 151 12.60 10.22 22.50
N ASP A 152 13.01 10.21 21.22
CA ASP A 152 12.19 10.00 20.00
C ASP A 152 11.84 11.22 19.13
N ARG A 153 12.59 12.33 19.18
CA ARG A 153 12.41 13.45 18.22
C ARG A 153 13.35 13.48 17.02
N ASP A 154 14.36 12.62 16.96
CA ASP A 154 15.40 12.66 15.92
C ASP A 154 15.47 11.40 15.03
N ARG A 155 14.49 10.50 15.15
CA ARG A 155 14.26 9.47 14.13
C ARG A 155 13.46 10.13 13.01
N LYS A 156 14.11 10.40 11.88
CA LYS A 156 13.43 10.78 10.63
C LYS A 156 12.23 9.85 10.44
N GLN A 157 11.02 10.43 10.40
CA GLN A 157 9.80 9.64 10.29
C GLN A 157 9.79 8.89 8.95
N ARG A 158 9.51 7.59 9.01
CA ARG A 158 9.41 6.74 7.82
C ARG A 158 8.14 7.11 7.06
N LEU A 159 8.18 7.02 5.75
CA LEU A 159 6.98 7.18 4.93
C LEU A 159 5.97 6.07 5.24
N GLY A 160 4.69 6.41 5.13
CA GLY A 160 3.60 5.46 5.31
C GLY A 160 3.54 4.41 4.19
N CYS A 161 2.89 3.28 4.49
CA CYS A 161 2.43 2.35 3.46
C CYS A 161 1.00 2.72 3.03
N TYR A 162 0.44 1.94 2.10
CA TYR A 162 -0.96 2.06 1.65
C TYR A 162 -1.97 2.08 2.80
N PHE A 163 -1.70 1.35 3.88
CA PHE A 163 -2.59 1.19 5.05
C PHE A 163 -2.33 2.19 6.19
N CYS A 164 -1.38 3.12 6.06
CA CYS A 164 -1.06 4.07 7.16
C CYS A 164 -2.04 5.23 7.28
N ASN A 165 -2.64 5.67 6.16
CA ASN A 165 -3.49 6.85 6.12
C ASN A 165 -4.99 6.51 6.15
N ASP A 166 -5.33 5.29 6.58
CA ASP A 166 -6.72 4.84 6.70
C ASP A 166 -7.02 4.47 8.16
N VAL A 167 -8.23 4.84 8.60
CA VAL A 167 -8.75 4.64 9.96
C VAL A 167 -9.54 3.32 10.10
N VAL A 168 -9.42 2.40 9.13
CA VAL A 168 -10.14 1.11 9.12
C VAL A 168 -9.21 0.00 8.60
N ALA A 169 -9.18 -1.19 9.21
CA ALA A 169 -8.40 -2.32 8.67
C ALA A 169 -8.92 -2.80 7.30
N PRO A 170 -8.12 -3.55 6.54
CA PRO A 170 -8.63 -4.35 5.42
C PRO A 170 -9.61 -5.40 5.95
N ILE A 171 -10.90 -5.06 5.91
CA ILE A 171 -12.05 -5.97 6.07
C ILE A 171 -12.58 -6.23 4.65
N ASP A 172 -13.46 -7.22 4.47
CA ASP A 172 -14.13 -7.53 3.21
C ASP A 172 -14.64 -6.28 2.46
N SER A 173 -13.78 -5.83 1.56
CA SER A 173 -13.91 -4.80 0.55
C SER A 173 -15.15 -4.92 -0.30
N THR A 174 -15.51 -6.19 -0.60
CA THR A 174 -16.29 -6.56 -1.76
C THR A 174 -17.74 -6.03 -1.70
N ALA A 175 -18.18 -5.57 -0.52
CA ALA A 175 -19.52 -5.08 -0.28
C ALA A 175 -19.72 -3.54 -0.34
N ASN A 176 -18.70 -2.66 -0.18
CA ASN A 176 -19.00 -1.27 0.26
C ASN A 176 -18.04 -0.08 -0.08
N ARG A 177 -17.18 -0.11 -1.11
CA ARG A 177 -16.33 1.06 -1.48
C ARG A 177 -16.17 1.25 -3.00
N THR A 178 -15.75 2.44 -3.45
CA THR A 178 -15.62 2.77 -4.90
C THR A 178 -14.19 2.84 -5.43
N LEU A 179 -13.18 3.11 -4.57
CA LEU A 179 -11.80 3.38 -4.99
C LEU A 179 -10.95 2.13 -5.31
N ASP A 180 -11.47 0.92 -5.09
CA ASP A 180 -10.75 -0.35 -5.36
C ASP A 180 -11.71 -1.47 -5.80
N GLN A 181 -12.97 -1.17 -6.11
CA GLN A 181 -13.98 -2.22 -6.25
C GLN A 181 -14.43 -2.54 -7.66
N GLN A 182 -14.05 -1.78 -8.68
CA GLN A 182 -14.52 -2.04 -10.04
C GLN A 182 -13.47 -1.65 -11.08
N CYS A 183 -12.34 -2.37 -11.12
CA CYS A 183 -11.26 -2.14 -12.09
C CYS A 183 -11.73 -2.22 -13.56
N THR A 184 -12.90 -2.80 -13.84
CA THR A 184 -13.53 -2.87 -15.17
C THR A 184 -14.32 -1.62 -15.57
N VAL A 185 -14.70 -0.77 -14.62
CA VAL A 185 -15.50 0.45 -14.85
C VAL A 185 -14.63 1.71 -14.73
N THR A 186 -13.32 1.60 -14.86
CA THR A 186 -12.41 2.76 -14.83
C THR A 186 -12.40 3.48 -16.18
N ARG A 187 -12.17 4.80 -16.19
CA ARG A 187 -11.91 5.53 -17.45
C ARG A 187 -10.60 5.00 -18.09
N PRO A 188 -10.58 4.60 -19.38
CA PRO A 188 -9.44 3.90 -19.98
C PRO A 188 -8.09 4.62 -19.88
N GLY A 189 -8.10 5.96 -19.82
CA GLY A 189 -6.87 6.76 -19.70
C GLY A 189 -6.16 6.66 -18.34
N LEU A 190 -6.82 6.17 -17.28
CA LEU A 190 -6.24 6.12 -15.94
C LEU A 190 -5.10 5.10 -15.83
N ALA A 191 -5.31 3.88 -16.33
CA ALA A 191 -4.33 2.81 -16.17
C ALA A 191 -2.97 3.13 -16.82
N PRO A 192 -2.90 3.67 -18.06
CA PRO A 192 -1.63 4.12 -18.64
C PRO A 192 -0.95 5.25 -17.85
N ILE A 193 -1.71 6.24 -17.36
CA ILE A 193 -1.16 7.35 -16.56
C ILE A 193 -0.56 6.82 -15.26
N ALA A 194 -1.33 6.03 -14.51
CA ALA A 194 -0.87 5.44 -13.25
C ALA A 194 0.34 4.51 -13.45
N SER A 195 0.34 3.72 -14.54
CA SER A 195 1.45 2.82 -14.86
C SER A 195 2.73 3.61 -15.18
N ALA A 196 2.64 4.68 -15.97
CA ALA A 196 3.78 5.54 -16.27
C ALA A 196 4.35 6.17 -15.01
N LEU A 197 3.50 6.75 -14.16
CA LEU A 197 3.91 7.35 -12.89
C LEU A 197 4.54 6.32 -11.94
N ALA A 198 4.03 5.09 -11.90
CA ALA A 198 4.59 4.04 -11.04
C ALA A 198 6.00 3.64 -11.48
N VAL A 199 6.24 3.52 -12.79
CA VAL A 199 7.58 3.21 -13.33
C VAL A 199 8.54 4.37 -13.10
N GLU A 200 8.13 5.61 -13.38
CA GLU A 200 8.97 6.80 -13.13
C GLU A 200 9.30 6.95 -11.65
N LEU A 201 8.38 6.61 -10.76
CA LEU A 201 8.64 6.62 -9.32
C LEU A 201 9.72 5.60 -8.92
N LEU A 202 9.72 4.41 -9.52
CA LEU A 202 10.79 3.44 -9.32
C LEU A 202 12.14 4.00 -9.80
N VAL A 203 12.17 4.55 -11.01
CA VAL A 203 13.40 5.15 -11.57
C VAL A 203 13.93 6.25 -10.66
N GLY A 204 13.04 7.11 -10.15
CA GLY A 204 13.38 8.15 -9.17
C GLY A 204 13.99 7.58 -7.88
N ILE A 205 13.40 6.53 -7.30
CA ILE A 205 13.95 5.86 -6.12
C ILE A 205 15.36 5.32 -6.39
N LEU A 206 15.57 4.66 -7.53
CA LEU A 206 16.85 4.04 -7.87
C LEU A 206 17.99 5.06 -8.08
N HIS A 207 17.67 6.28 -8.52
CA HIS A 207 18.67 7.35 -8.73
C HIS A 207 18.84 8.25 -7.50
N HIS A 208 17.95 8.15 -6.51
CA HIS A 208 18.02 8.94 -5.30
C HIS A 208 19.11 8.40 -4.35
N PRO A 209 20.01 9.23 -3.79
CA PRO A 209 21.12 8.76 -2.96
C PRO A 209 20.67 7.98 -1.71
N HIS A 210 19.47 8.29 -1.20
CA HIS A 210 18.87 7.59 -0.06
C HIS A 210 17.95 6.41 -0.42
N GLY A 211 17.71 6.14 -1.71
CA GLY A 211 16.89 4.99 -2.16
C GLY A 211 15.53 4.90 -1.44
N ILE A 212 15.24 3.73 -0.86
CA ILE A 212 14.01 3.47 -0.09
C ILE A 212 13.84 4.39 1.14
N PHE A 213 14.93 4.93 1.69
CA PHE A 213 14.92 5.83 2.84
C PHE A 213 14.76 7.31 2.46
N ALA A 214 14.60 7.60 1.16
CA ALA A 214 14.37 8.96 0.69
C ALA A 214 13.08 9.55 1.26
N GLU A 215 13.15 10.80 1.74
CA GLU A 215 11.99 11.55 2.21
C GLU A 215 11.04 11.86 1.05
N GLY A 216 9.76 12.06 1.35
CA GLY A 216 8.75 12.40 0.35
C GLY A 216 8.77 13.90 0.06
N GLU A 217 8.93 14.27 -1.20
CA GLU A 217 8.90 15.67 -1.62
C GLU A 217 7.52 16.08 -2.15
N VAL A 218 7.14 17.34 -1.96
CA VAL A 218 5.89 17.92 -2.47
C VAL A 218 6.23 19.01 -3.48
N ALA A 219 5.51 19.07 -4.59
CA ALA A 219 5.79 20.01 -5.69
C ALA A 219 5.78 21.50 -5.28
N ASN A 220 5.12 21.85 -4.17
CA ASN A 220 4.96 23.23 -3.70
C ASN A 220 5.85 23.60 -2.49
N SER A 221 6.71 22.69 -2.01
CA SER A 221 7.63 23.02 -0.90
C SER A 221 8.85 23.77 -1.44
N SER A 222 8.73 25.09 -1.58
CA SER A 222 9.80 26.04 -1.94
C SER A 222 10.87 26.24 -0.83
N GLY A 223 11.10 25.23 0.01
CA GLY A 223 11.88 25.36 1.24
C GLY A 223 13.11 24.47 1.29
N SER A 224 14.29 25.10 1.16
CA SER A 224 15.58 24.67 1.70
C SER A 224 16.22 23.43 1.08
N GLY A 225 16.95 23.65 -0.03
CA GLY A 225 18.06 22.78 -0.42
C GLY A 225 17.71 21.70 -1.44
N SER A 226 16.98 22.06 -2.51
CA SER A 226 16.88 21.20 -3.69
C SER A 226 18.30 20.89 -4.17
N SER A 227 18.86 19.75 -3.76
CA SER A 227 19.82 19.08 -4.61
C SER A 227 19.11 19.01 -5.96
N GLU A 228 19.69 19.61 -7.01
CA GLU A 228 19.16 19.46 -8.37
C GLU A 228 19.18 17.97 -8.70
N GLN A 229 18.11 17.26 -8.35
CA GLN A 229 17.98 15.86 -8.67
C GLN A 229 17.76 15.80 -10.17
N PRO A 230 18.56 15.01 -10.91
CA PRO A 230 18.51 15.00 -12.36
C PRO A 230 17.15 14.58 -12.92
N LEU A 231 16.31 13.92 -12.11
CA LEU A 231 14.98 13.42 -12.46
C LEU A 231 13.83 14.20 -11.82
N GLY A 232 14.11 15.34 -11.17
CA GLY A 232 13.10 16.13 -10.45
C GLY A 232 12.81 15.59 -9.05
N ILE A 233 11.67 15.98 -8.48
CA ILE A 233 11.29 15.63 -7.11
C ILE A 233 10.97 14.14 -6.96
N LEU A 234 11.18 13.60 -5.74
CA LEU A 234 10.79 12.23 -5.41
C LEU A 234 9.56 12.19 -4.47
N PRO A 235 8.33 12.19 -5.01
CA PRO A 235 7.13 12.23 -4.19
C PRO A 235 6.91 10.93 -3.41
N HIS A 236 6.14 11.00 -2.33
CA HIS A 236 5.64 9.81 -1.65
C HIS A 236 4.37 9.30 -2.35
N GLN A 237 3.34 10.13 -2.45
CA GLN A 237 2.06 9.79 -3.09
C GLN A 237 1.74 10.77 -4.21
N ILE A 238 1.24 10.26 -5.32
CA ILE A 238 0.69 11.01 -6.44
C ILE A 238 -0.78 10.62 -6.57
N ARG A 239 -1.68 11.59 -6.39
CA ARG A 239 -3.11 11.41 -6.60
C ARG A 239 -3.54 12.24 -7.79
N GLY A 240 -4.29 11.65 -8.70
CA GLY A 240 -4.80 12.34 -9.87
C GLY A 240 -6.30 12.15 -10.06
N SER A 241 -6.93 13.14 -10.67
CA SER A 241 -8.33 13.09 -11.09
C SER A 241 -8.44 13.51 -12.55
N LEU A 242 -9.03 12.65 -13.38
CA LEU A 242 -9.38 12.97 -14.77
C LEU A 242 -10.67 13.78 -14.87
N PHE A 243 -11.44 13.91 -13.79
CA PHE A 243 -12.59 14.83 -13.77
C PHE A 243 -12.10 16.28 -13.76
N GLN A 244 -11.09 16.57 -12.93
CA GLN A 244 -10.51 17.91 -12.80
C GLN A 244 -9.25 18.13 -13.66
N PHE A 245 -8.75 17.08 -14.33
CA PHE A 245 -7.47 17.08 -15.03
C PHE A 245 -6.31 17.59 -14.14
N SER A 246 -6.31 17.17 -12.88
CA SER A 246 -5.37 17.62 -11.85
C SER A 246 -4.56 16.46 -11.27
N GLN A 247 -3.34 16.77 -10.81
CA GLN A 247 -2.48 15.86 -10.07
C GLN A 247 -1.90 16.58 -8.85
N MET A 248 -1.84 15.89 -7.72
CA MET A 248 -1.32 16.42 -6.47
C MET A 248 -0.34 15.44 -5.84
N THR A 249 0.68 15.98 -5.18
CA THR A 249 1.65 15.20 -4.39
C THR A 249 1.37 15.34 -2.91
N LEU A 250 1.42 14.23 -2.18
CA LEU A 250 1.17 14.17 -0.74
C LEU A 250 2.23 13.32 -0.05
N VAL A 251 2.46 13.64 1.23
CA VAL A 251 3.37 12.89 2.09
C VAL A 251 2.59 12.42 3.31
N GLY A 252 2.34 11.11 3.40
CA GLY A 252 1.88 10.45 4.62
C GLY A 252 3.05 9.84 5.40
N GLN A 253 2.97 9.86 6.72
CA GLN A 253 3.98 9.25 7.60
C GLN A 253 3.51 7.86 8.07
N SER A 254 4.45 7.03 8.51
CA SER A 254 4.14 5.72 9.08
C SER A 254 3.36 5.88 10.39
N SER A 255 2.22 5.21 10.52
CA SER A 255 1.43 5.18 11.75
C SER A 255 1.84 4.01 12.64
N ASN A 256 1.92 4.25 13.96
CA ASN A 256 2.16 3.20 14.95
C ASN A 256 1.00 2.19 15.03
N SER A 257 -0.20 2.58 14.61
CA SER A 257 -1.40 1.73 14.58
C SER A 257 -1.68 1.13 13.19
N CYS A 258 -0.74 1.23 12.25
CA CYS A 258 -0.92 0.67 10.91
C CYS A 258 -0.99 -0.86 10.94
N THR A 259 -2.00 -1.44 10.29
CA THR A 259 -2.25 -2.89 10.22
C THR A 259 -1.28 -3.68 9.34
N ALA A 260 -0.31 -3.02 8.68
CA ALA A 260 0.64 -3.65 7.78
C ALA A 260 2.11 -3.36 8.10
N CYS A 261 2.52 -2.08 8.24
CA CYS A 261 3.95 -1.72 8.34
C CYS A 261 4.40 -1.17 9.71
N CYS A 262 3.54 -1.21 10.74
CA CYS A 262 3.95 -0.81 12.08
C CYS A 262 4.91 -1.84 12.70
N SER A 263 5.71 -1.39 13.67
CA SER A 263 6.69 -2.25 14.33
C SER A 263 6.06 -3.45 15.02
N THR A 264 4.88 -3.30 15.63
CA THR A 264 4.15 -4.38 16.29
C THR A 264 3.79 -5.49 15.31
N VAL A 265 3.17 -5.15 14.19
CA VAL A 265 2.73 -6.12 13.16
C VAL A 265 3.93 -6.85 12.55
N VAL A 266 4.98 -6.11 12.15
CA VAL A 266 6.18 -6.72 11.58
C VAL A 266 6.90 -7.61 12.59
N SER A 267 6.97 -7.21 13.86
CA SER A 267 7.59 -8.02 14.91
C SER A 267 6.79 -9.30 15.20
N GLU A 268 5.46 -9.24 15.20
CA GLU A 268 4.63 -10.42 15.40
C GLU A 268 4.75 -11.40 14.22
N TYR A 269 4.80 -10.90 12.99
CA TYR A 269 5.11 -11.72 11.84
C TYR A 269 6.49 -12.38 11.96
N GLN A 270 7.54 -11.65 12.38
CA GLN A 270 8.88 -12.21 12.57
C GLN A 270 8.93 -13.32 13.64
N LYS A 271 8.12 -13.20 14.71
CA LYS A 271 8.09 -14.21 15.78
C LYS A 271 7.29 -15.46 15.41
N ARG A 272 6.16 -15.28 14.73
CA ARG A 272 5.15 -16.34 14.54
C ARG A 272 5.05 -16.85 13.10
N GLY A 273 5.62 -16.12 12.15
CA GLY A 273 5.65 -16.48 10.73
C GLY A 273 4.25 -16.69 10.16
N MET A 274 4.05 -17.87 9.56
CA MET A 274 2.84 -18.23 8.84
C MET A 274 1.61 -18.35 9.75
N ASP A 275 1.77 -18.71 11.02
CA ASP A 275 0.67 -18.79 11.98
C ASP A 275 0.02 -17.42 12.21
N PHE A 276 0.82 -16.34 12.18
CA PHE A 276 0.31 -14.97 12.25
C PHE A 276 -0.50 -14.61 11.01
N ILE A 277 -0.01 -14.95 9.82
CA ILE A 277 -0.71 -14.69 8.56
C ILE A 277 -2.05 -15.43 8.54
N LEU A 278 -2.08 -16.70 8.92
CA LEU A 278 -3.31 -17.49 8.95
C LEU A 278 -4.35 -16.89 9.92
N GLN A 279 -3.92 -16.43 11.09
CA GLN A 279 -4.82 -15.74 12.02
C GLN A 279 -5.37 -14.43 11.45
N ALA A 280 -4.52 -13.63 10.79
CA ALA A 280 -4.94 -12.39 10.15
C ALA A 280 -5.92 -12.62 8.98
N ILE A 281 -5.77 -13.73 8.25
CA ILE A 281 -6.71 -14.12 7.18
C ILE A 281 -8.07 -14.50 7.78
N ASN A 282 -8.06 -15.36 8.80
CA ASN A 282 -9.26 -15.98 9.33
C ASN A 282 -10.08 -15.06 10.26
N HIS A 283 -9.46 -14.06 10.89
CA HIS A 283 -10.11 -13.20 11.89
C HIS A 283 -10.08 -11.73 11.45
N PRO A 284 -11.22 -11.16 11.01
CA PRO A 284 -11.28 -9.80 10.49
C PRO A 284 -10.78 -8.70 11.45
N THR A 285 -11.02 -8.85 12.76
CA THR A 285 -10.66 -7.83 13.76
C THR A 285 -9.25 -8.03 14.32
N TYR A 286 -8.59 -9.15 14.04
CA TYR A 286 -7.32 -9.51 14.68
C TYR A 286 -6.23 -8.46 14.48
N LEU A 287 -6.16 -7.88 13.28
CA LEU A 287 -5.19 -6.83 12.96
C LEU A 287 -5.54 -5.50 13.66
N GLU A 288 -6.82 -5.16 13.81
CA GLU A 288 -7.26 -3.94 14.50
C GLU A 288 -7.00 -4.03 16.00
N ASP A 289 -7.27 -5.20 16.58
CA ASP A 289 -7.04 -5.48 17.99
C ASP A 289 -5.54 -5.46 18.31
N LEU A 290 -4.70 -6.03 17.43
CA LEU A 290 -3.26 -6.04 17.61
C LEU A 290 -2.63 -4.64 17.55
N THR A 291 -3.14 -3.75 16.70
CA THR A 291 -2.58 -2.40 16.53
C THR A 291 -3.21 -1.35 17.45
N GLY A 292 -4.18 -1.75 18.29
CA GLY A 292 -4.96 -0.84 19.13
C GLY A 292 -5.92 0.06 18.33
N LEU A 293 -6.13 -0.23 17.05
CA LEU A 293 -7.07 0.54 16.21
C LEU A 293 -8.50 0.37 16.71
N THR A 294 -8.86 -0.80 17.22
CA THR A 294 -10.17 -1.07 17.84
C THR A 294 -10.46 -0.10 19.00
N GLU A 295 -9.47 0.14 19.86
CA GLU A 295 -9.60 1.07 20.99
C GLU A 295 -9.64 2.52 20.51
N LEU A 296 -8.80 2.87 19.53
CA LEU A 296 -8.79 4.20 18.92
C LEU A 296 -10.15 4.55 18.31
N MET A 297 -10.76 3.64 17.55
CA MET A 297 -12.08 3.82 16.95
C MET A 297 -13.18 3.96 18.01
N LYS A 298 -13.14 3.16 19.07
CA LYS A 298 -14.07 3.29 20.21
C LYS A 298 -13.94 4.65 20.87
N SER A 299 -12.72 5.11 21.16
CA SER A 299 -12.48 6.41 21.79
C SER A 299 -12.96 7.58 20.93
N ALA A 300 -12.72 7.53 19.61
CA ALA A 300 -13.18 8.53 18.67
C ALA A 300 -14.71 8.56 18.54
N SER A 301 -15.37 7.40 18.58
CA SER A 301 -16.84 7.31 18.56
C SER A 301 -17.49 7.85 19.83
N SER A 302 -16.84 7.68 20.99
CA SER A 302 -17.29 8.24 22.26
C SER A 302 -17.20 9.76 22.31
N PHE A 303 -16.24 10.36 21.58
CA PHE A 303 -16.03 11.81 21.54
C PHE A 303 -17.00 12.55 20.59
N LYS A 304 -17.75 11.81 19.76
CA LYS A 304 -18.66 12.37 18.75
C LYS A 304 -20.03 12.79 19.31
N LEU A 305 -20.26 12.66 20.61
CA LEU A 305 -21.54 12.92 21.29
C LEU A 305 -21.60 14.28 22.04
N GLU A 306 -20.61 15.17 21.86
CA GLU A 306 -20.56 16.48 22.54
C GLU A 306 -20.62 17.71 21.60
N TRP A 307 -21.03 17.55 20.34
CA TRP A 307 -21.25 18.69 19.43
C TRP A 307 -22.71 18.72 18.95
N ASP A 308 -23.44 19.72 19.46
CA ASP A 308 -24.81 20.20 19.18
C ASP A 308 -26.00 19.37 19.68
N ASP A 309 -26.48 19.74 20.88
CA ASP A 309 -27.91 19.95 21.12
C ASP A 309 -28.11 21.01 22.24
N GLU A 310 -27.54 22.21 22.05
CA GLU A 310 -27.94 23.39 22.84
C GLU A 310 -29.02 24.18 22.09
N THR A 311 -30.26 23.80 22.37
CA THR A 311 -31.45 24.66 22.59
C THR A 311 -31.67 25.87 21.65
N ASP A 312 -32.65 25.74 20.76
CA ASP A 312 -33.56 26.85 20.48
C ASP A 312 -34.98 26.41 20.85
N VAL A 313 -35.44 26.98 21.97
CA VAL A 313 -36.76 26.79 22.58
C VAL A 313 -37.78 27.65 21.84
N ASP A 314 -38.95 27.06 21.62
CA ASP A 314 -40.25 27.62 21.25
C ASP A 314 -40.40 29.16 21.23
N ASP A 315 -40.92 29.67 20.10
CA ASP A 315 -41.89 30.79 20.11
C ASP A 315 -42.91 30.57 18.97
N GLU A 316 -44.02 29.92 19.31
CA GLU A 316 -45.30 30.05 18.60
C GLU A 316 -45.95 31.41 18.96
N ASP A 317 -46.75 31.91 18.01
CA ASP A 317 -47.70 33.03 18.06
C ASP A 317 -47.18 34.48 17.82
N CYS A 318 -47.47 35.00 16.61
CA CYS A 318 -48.25 36.24 16.42
C CYS A 318 -48.71 36.44 14.94
N VAL A 319 -49.98 36.07 14.69
CA VAL A 319 -51.06 36.72 13.91
C VAL A 319 -50.78 37.59 12.65
N GLU A 320 -51.57 37.27 11.61
CA GLU A 320 -52.07 38.02 10.41
C GLU A 320 -51.66 39.50 10.21
N ILE A 321 -51.22 39.84 8.98
CA ILE A 321 -51.97 40.60 7.93
C ILE A 321 -51.52 40.13 6.54
#